data_AF-A0A561BHY5-F1
#
_entry.id   AF-A0A561BHY5-F1
#
_cell.length_a   1.000
_cell.length_b   1.000
_cell.length_c   1.000
_cell.angle_alpha   90.00
_cell.angle_beta   90.00
_cell.angle_gamma   90.00
#
_symmetry.space_group_name_H-M   'P 1'
#
loop_
_entity.id
_entity.type
_entity.pdbx_description
1 polymer ?
#
loop_
_entity_poly.entity_id
_entity_poly.type
_entity_poly.pdbx_seq_one_letter_code
_entity_poly.pdbx_strand_id
1 'polypeptide(L)'
;QENLQASEGVDASEGSVQRFAFEAQPTSYAWRPRRSTPKPWTEGPQTALVVGPAGEEIWTDRYGRIKVQFHWDRIGQRDEHSSCWVRVSTSWAGATFGAAALPRIGQEVIVDFLNGDPDYPIVTGRVHNADEMPAWALPSQKQLTGLRSRELGGGRSNHLALDDSTGKVQAQLKSDHQSSSLSLGHVGRLDDVTGRKDDRGQGAELRTDGHGALRAGQGLLLSTEARPNAQGHITDMAETTARLTQGRDLHESLGQAAQAAQAHEAGDQDEVARALKAQNDAIKGSGGDKAHGLFPEFQEPHLTLASPAGIQATTAGSTHLVSGEHTALTSGAHTSVAAGNSFLVSAKEAVRLSAAKAGIRVTAAKADIDITAMKASIHALAKLNIKMEANRITITARDEVLINGGSSYTRWSADGIESGTNGVWRAHAASHSMVGPKSLPTSKGYEAKCDLQDSGAAGGASASR
;
A
#
# COMPACT_ATOMS: atom_id res chain seq x y z
N GLN A 1 -56.38 38.73 -60.58
CA GLN A 1 -57.80 39.01 -60.82
C GLN A 1 -58.09 40.36 -60.19
N GLU A 2 -58.13 41.41 -61.00
CA GLU A 2 -58.59 42.74 -60.59
C GLU A 2 -60.08 42.88 -60.90
N ASN A 3 -60.82 43.50 -59.98
CA ASN A 3 -62.25 43.74 -60.07
C ASN A 3 -62.55 44.79 -61.16
N LEU A 4 -63.22 44.35 -62.22
CA LEU A 4 -63.94 45.20 -63.17
C LEU A 4 -65.32 45.53 -62.58
N GLN A 5 -65.46 46.71 -61.98
CA GLN A 5 -66.74 47.40 -61.89
C GLN A 5 -66.59 48.77 -62.55
N ALA A 6 -66.99 48.84 -63.82
CA ALA A 6 -67.27 50.06 -64.54
C ALA A 6 -68.72 50.49 -64.20
N SER A 7 -68.90 51.70 -63.69
CA SER A 7 -70.20 52.37 -63.65
C SER A 7 -70.28 53.35 -64.82
N GLU A 8 -71.18 53.07 -65.76
CA GLU A 8 -71.66 54.04 -66.76
C GLU A 8 -72.52 55.11 -66.07
N GLY A 9 -72.34 56.38 -66.47
CA GLY A 9 -73.13 57.49 -65.91
C GLY A 9 -72.82 58.86 -66.50
N VAL A 10 -73.29 59.09 -67.74
CA VAL A 10 -73.84 60.35 -68.30
C VAL A 10 -73.00 61.64 -68.21
N ASP A 11 -72.06 61.81 -69.14
CA ASP A 11 -71.89 62.99 -70.02
C ASP A 11 -70.56 62.84 -70.78
N ALA A 12 -70.66 62.52 -72.08
CA ALA A 12 -69.50 62.20 -72.91
C ALA A 12 -68.83 63.47 -73.44
N SER A 13 -67.82 63.96 -72.72
CA SER A 13 -66.68 64.66 -73.33
C SER A 13 -65.34 64.55 -72.60
N GLU A 14 -65.20 63.68 -71.58
CA GLU A 14 -63.90 63.43 -70.93
C GLU A 14 -63.75 61.94 -70.58
N GLY A 15 -62.69 61.29 -71.09
CA GLY A 15 -62.40 59.88 -70.83
C GLY A 15 -62.05 59.59 -69.36
N SER A 16 -62.13 58.31 -68.94
CA SER A 16 -61.79 57.91 -67.56
C SER A 16 -60.32 58.22 -67.23
N VAL A 17 -60.08 59.07 -66.23
CA VAL A 17 -58.73 59.36 -65.74
C VAL A 17 -58.28 58.26 -64.78
N GLN A 18 -57.28 57.46 -65.20
CA GLN A 18 -56.63 56.48 -64.33
C GLN A 18 -55.26 57.03 -63.89
N ARG A 19 -55.00 57.01 -62.58
CA ARG A 19 -53.73 57.48 -62.02
C ARG A 19 -52.87 56.28 -61.62
N PHE A 20 -51.81 56.05 -62.37
CA PHE A 20 -50.80 55.06 -62.04
C PHE A 20 -49.64 55.71 -61.30
N ALA A 21 -49.15 55.06 -60.26
CA ALA A 21 -47.89 55.37 -59.61
C ALA A 21 -47.07 54.08 -59.56
N PHE A 22 -45.83 54.16 -60.02
CA PHE A 22 -44.88 53.06 -59.92
C PHE A 22 -43.54 53.59 -59.43
N GLU A 23 -42.85 52.76 -58.68
CA GLU A 23 -41.49 53.00 -58.22
C GLU A 23 -40.56 52.09 -59.01
N ALA A 24 -39.55 52.68 -59.65
CA ALA A 24 -38.59 51.94 -60.47
C ALA A 24 -37.20 52.14 -59.90
N GLN A 25 -36.34 51.11 -60.03
CA GLN A 25 -34.92 51.20 -59.74
C GLN A 25 -34.10 50.79 -60.97
N PRO A 26 -32.84 51.25 -61.10
CA PRO A 26 -31.99 50.83 -62.21
C PRO A 26 -31.69 49.33 -62.18
N THR A 27 -31.70 48.69 -63.34
CA THR A 27 -31.32 47.26 -63.49
C THR A 27 -29.85 47.00 -63.19
N SER A 28 -29.01 48.04 -63.17
CA SER A 28 -27.60 47.99 -62.77
C SER A 28 -27.41 47.71 -61.27
N TYR A 29 -28.45 47.90 -60.44
CA TYR A 29 -28.44 47.55 -59.03
C TYR A 29 -29.38 46.37 -58.77
N ALA A 30 -28.89 45.38 -58.04
CA ALA A 30 -29.72 44.26 -57.60
C ALA A 30 -30.73 44.75 -56.55
N TRP A 31 -32.02 44.44 -56.75
CA TRP A 31 -33.04 44.73 -55.74
C TRP A 31 -32.75 44.01 -54.42
N ARG A 32 -32.99 44.70 -53.31
CA ARG A 32 -33.01 44.11 -51.96
C ARG A 32 -34.24 44.65 -51.21
N PRO A 33 -35.09 43.80 -50.62
CA PRO A 33 -36.21 44.27 -49.82
C PRO A 33 -35.70 45.04 -48.59
N ARG A 34 -36.38 46.14 -48.25
CA ARG A 34 -36.15 46.82 -46.98
C ARG A 34 -36.57 45.90 -45.84
N ARG A 35 -35.70 45.72 -44.84
CA ARG A 35 -36.03 44.97 -43.63
C ARG A 35 -36.98 45.80 -42.74
N SER A 36 -38.28 45.54 -42.85
CA SER A 36 -39.32 46.13 -41.99
C SER A 36 -39.64 45.25 -40.77
N THR A 37 -39.43 43.94 -40.87
CA THR A 37 -39.70 42.99 -39.78
C THR A 37 -38.60 43.06 -38.70
N PRO A 38 -38.96 43.29 -37.42
CA PRO A 38 -38.02 43.24 -36.30
C PRO A 38 -37.33 41.86 -36.19
N LYS A 39 -36.10 41.83 -35.67
CA LYS A 39 -35.50 40.53 -35.30
C LYS A 39 -36.28 39.93 -34.13
N PRO A 40 -36.54 38.61 -34.10
CA PRO A 40 -36.87 37.93 -32.86
C PRO A 40 -35.72 38.06 -31.86
N TRP A 41 -36.05 38.28 -30.59
CA TRP A 41 -35.11 38.33 -29.47
C TRP A 41 -35.62 37.44 -28.35
N THR A 42 -34.70 36.82 -27.61
CA THR A 42 -35.03 36.09 -26.39
C THR A 42 -34.97 37.03 -25.18
N GLU A 43 -35.93 36.90 -24.25
CA GLU A 43 -35.99 37.74 -23.04
C GLU A 43 -35.25 37.14 -21.83
N GLY A 44 -34.66 35.95 -21.99
CA GLY A 44 -33.86 35.30 -20.96
C GLY A 44 -33.54 33.85 -21.27
N PRO A 45 -32.76 33.19 -20.39
CA PRO A 45 -32.41 31.78 -20.54
C PRO A 45 -33.65 30.89 -20.46
N GLN A 46 -33.56 29.74 -21.11
CA GLN A 46 -34.60 28.71 -21.10
C GLN A 46 -33.97 27.36 -20.76
N THR A 47 -34.76 26.44 -20.23
CA THR A 47 -34.30 25.06 -20.08
C THR A 47 -34.56 24.24 -21.33
N ALA A 48 -33.72 23.23 -21.54
CA ALA A 48 -33.85 22.28 -22.64
C ALA A 48 -33.36 20.90 -22.19
N LEU A 49 -33.87 19.86 -22.85
CA LEU A 49 -33.45 18.48 -22.63
C LEU A 49 -32.25 18.16 -23.53
N VAL A 50 -31.21 17.53 -23.00
CA VAL A 50 -30.10 17.02 -23.82
C VAL A 50 -30.56 15.78 -24.59
N VAL A 51 -30.25 15.73 -25.89
CA VAL A 51 -30.73 14.69 -26.82
C VAL A 51 -29.60 14.14 -27.69
N GLY A 52 -29.80 12.95 -28.24
CA GLY A 52 -28.85 12.26 -29.10
C GLY A 52 -29.40 10.92 -29.60
N PRO A 53 -28.55 10.10 -30.24
CA PRO A 53 -28.98 8.84 -30.82
C PRO A 53 -29.53 7.85 -29.79
N ALA A 54 -30.44 6.99 -30.22
CA ALA A 54 -30.98 5.94 -29.37
C ALA A 54 -29.86 4.96 -28.93
N GLY A 55 -29.86 4.61 -27.64
CA GLY A 55 -28.87 3.70 -27.04
C GLY A 55 -27.58 4.36 -26.55
N GLU A 56 -27.40 5.66 -26.81
CA GLU A 56 -26.27 6.43 -26.28
C GLU A 56 -26.63 7.14 -24.97
N GLU A 57 -25.65 7.26 -24.06
CA GLU A 57 -25.79 8.11 -22.85
C GLU A 57 -25.18 9.50 -23.06
N ILE A 58 -24.20 9.65 -23.95
CA ILE A 58 -23.48 10.90 -24.20
C ILE A 58 -23.32 11.10 -25.70
N TRP A 59 -23.75 12.25 -26.20
CA TRP A 59 -23.58 12.62 -27.61
C TRP A 59 -22.91 13.98 -27.75
N THR A 60 -21.63 13.97 -28.12
CA THR A 60 -20.82 15.20 -28.22
C THR A 60 -19.86 15.19 -29.40
N ASP A 61 -19.48 16.37 -29.87
CA ASP A 61 -18.43 16.54 -30.88
C ASP A 61 -17.04 16.80 -30.26
N ARG A 62 -16.03 17.07 -31.12
CA ARG A 62 -14.64 17.34 -30.72
C ARG A 62 -14.45 18.53 -29.77
N TYR A 63 -15.46 19.38 -29.60
CA TYR A 63 -15.42 20.56 -28.75
C TYR A 63 -16.23 20.38 -27.46
N GLY A 64 -16.81 19.19 -27.22
CA GLY A 64 -17.70 18.95 -26.10
C GLY A 64 -19.06 19.65 -26.24
N ARG A 65 -19.46 20.00 -27.47
CA ARG A 65 -20.81 20.54 -27.73
C ARG A 65 -21.83 19.41 -27.65
N ILE A 66 -23.05 19.73 -27.25
CA ILE A 66 -24.18 18.80 -27.16
C ILE A 66 -25.30 19.19 -28.13
N LYS A 67 -26.30 18.33 -28.28
CA LYS A 67 -27.59 18.68 -28.89
C LYS A 67 -28.68 18.72 -27.83
N VAL A 68 -29.68 19.56 -28.05
CA VAL A 68 -30.78 19.79 -27.11
C VAL A 68 -32.12 19.81 -27.83
N GLN A 69 -33.20 19.58 -27.11
CA GLN A 69 -34.55 19.88 -27.57
C GLN A 69 -35.23 20.80 -26.56
N PHE A 70 -35.68 21.96 -27.03
CA PHE A 70 -36.44 22.90 -26.22
C PHE A 70 -37.85 22.38 -25.96
N HIS A 71 -38.44 22.76 -24.83
CA HIS A 71 -39.78 22.29 -24.44
C HIS A 71 -40.89 22.74 -25.40
N TRP A 72 -40.69 23.86 -26.10
CA TRP A 72 -41.62 24.39 -27.11
C TRP A 72 -41.39 23.81 -28.51
N ASP A 73 -40.33 23.03 -28.73
CA ASP A 73 -40.07 22.38 -30.02
C ASP A 73 -41.01 21.19 -30.23
N ARG A 74 -42.01 21.41 -31.08
CA ARG A 74 -43.04 20.44 -31.48
C ARG A 74 -42.64 19.54 -32.64
N ILE A 75 -41.55 19.86 -33.35
CA ILE A 75 -41.10 19.17 -34.56
C ILE A 75 -40.01 18.16 -34.22
N GLY A 76 -39.09 18.51 -33.32
CA GLY A 76 -38.01 17.65 -32.88
C GLY A 76 -38.50 16.32 -32.29
N GLN A 77 -37.80 15.24 -32.64
CA GLN A 77 -38.14 13.85 -32.26
C GLN A 77 -37.36 13.34 -31.04
N ARG A 78 -36.68 14.25 -30.32
CA ARG A 78 -35.78 13.99 -29.19
C ARG A 78 -34.61 13.09 -29.54
N ASP A 79 -34.02 13.36 -30.70
CA ASP A 79 -32.93 12.58 -31.28
C ASP A 79 -31.72 13.48 -31.64
N GLU A 80 -30.71 12.90 -32.30
CA GLU A 80 -29.54 13.62 -32.78
C GLU A 80 -29.83 14.68 -33.85
N HIS A 81 -31.06 14.82 -34.33
CA HIS A 81 -31.44 15.79 -35.36
C HIS A 81 -32.25 16.98 -34.80
N SER A 82 -32.61 16.97 -33.51
CA SER A 82 -33.43 18.03 -32.88
C SER A 82 -32.78 19.43 -32.84
N SER A 83 -31.45 19.55 -32.84
CA SER A 83 -30.78 20.87 -32.84
C SER A 83 -29.42 20.91 -33.53
N CYS A 84 -28.89 22.14 -33.65
CA CYS A 84 -27.48 22.38 -33.90
C CYS A 84 -26.63 22.00 -32.68
N TRP A 85 -25.31 22.00 -32.86
CA TRP A 85 -24.35 21.79 -31.77
C TRP A 85 -24.24 23.03 -30.88
N VAL A 86 -24.58 22.87 -29.60
CA VAL A 86 -24.57 23.93 -28.58
C VAL A 86 -23.36 23.79 -27.67
N ARG A 87 -22.62 24.89 -27.47
CA ARG A 87 -21.45 24.92 -26.56
C ARG A 87 -21.90 24.81 -25.11
N VAL A 88 -21.09 24.16 -24.29
CA VAL A 88 -21.36 23.94 -22.87
C VAL A 88 -20.36 24.72 -22.02
N SER A 89 -20.87 25.56 -21.12
CA SER A 89 -20.10 26.22 -20.08
C SER A 89 -19.61 25.19 -19.06
N THR A 90 -18.36 25.31 -18.66
CA THR A 90 -17.73 24.50 -17.61
C THR A 90 -17.20 25.41 -16.51
N SER A 91 -17.10 24.91 -15.28
CA SER A 91 -16.61 25.71 -14.14
C SER A 91 -15.17 26.20 -14.29
N TRP A 92 -14.36 25.54 -15.14
CA TRP A 92 -12.99 25.93 -15.44
C TRP A 92 -12.62 25.44 -16.84
N ALA A 93 -12.12 26.32 -17.71
CA ALA A 93 -11.69 25.96 -19.07
C ALA A 93 -10.45 26.74 -19.48
N GLY A 94 -9.49 26.05 -20.10
CA GLY A 94 -8.29 26.63 -20.69
C GLY A 94 -7.69 25.72 -21.76
N ALA A 95 -6.53 26.12 -22.30
CA ALA A 95 -5.85 25.32 -23.31
C ALA A 95 -5.33 24.00 -22.70
N THR A 96 -6.05 22.90 -22.93
CA THR A 96 -5.75 21.54 -22.42
C THR A 96 -5.80 21.34 -20.90
N PHE A 97 -6.49 22.22 -20.17
CA PHE A 97 -6.78 22.06 -18.74
C PHE A 97 -8.20 22.57 -18.42
N GLY A 98 -8.78 22.11 -17.32
CA GLY A 98 -10.10 22.55 -16.86
C GLY A 98 -10.96 21.44 -16.27
N ALA A 99 -12.23 21.73 -16.03
CA ALA A 99 -13.23 20.78 -15.58
C ALA A 99 -13.95 20.16 -16.77
N ALA A 100 -14.02 18.83 -16.81
CA ALA A 100 -14.74 18.09 -17.84
C ALA A 100 -15.85 17.26 -17.22
N ALA A 101 -17.08 17.74 -17.36
CA ALA A 101 -18.29 16.97 -17.07
C ALA A 101 -19.26 17.28 -18.20
N LEU A 102 -19.50 16.36 -19.12
CA LEU A 102 -20.42 16.60 -20.23
C LEU A 102 -21.86 16.31 -19.79
N PRO A 103 -22.86 17.10 -20.22
CA PRO A 103 -24.27 16.75 -20.02
C PRO A 103 -24.58 15.43 -20.72
N ARG A 104 -25.31 14.54 -20.05
CA ARG A 104 -25.79 13.27 -20.62
C ARG A 104 -27.16 13.47 -21.26
N ILE A 105 -27.49 12.62 -22.24
CA ILE A 105 -28.82 12.57 -22.84
C ILE A 105 -29.85 12.35 -21.72
N GLY A 106 -30.94 13.12 -21.74
CA GLY A 106 -31.97 13.14 -20.70
C GLY A 106 -31.76 14.18 -19.60
N GLN A 107 -30.56 14.76 -19.46
CA GLN A 107 -30.34 15.82 -18.46
C GLN A 107 -30.96 17.15 -18.90
N GLU A 108 -31.40 17.94 -17.92
CA GLU A 108 -31.91 19.29 -18.15
C GLU A 108 -30.77 20.32 -18.03
N VAL A 109 -30.63 21.13 -19.07
CA VAL A 109 -29.62 22.20 -19.16
C VAL A 109 -30.28 23.56 -19.26
N ILE A 110 -29.61 24.58 -18.73
CA ILE A 110 -29.99 25.99 -18.93
C ILE A 110 -29.28 26.48 -20.20
N VAL A 111 -30.04 26.95 -21.16
CA VAL A 111 -29.56 27.51 -22.44
C VAL A 111 -29.83 29.01 -22.44
N ASP A 112 -28.75 29.78 -22.57
CA ASP A 112 -28.81 31.21 -22.85
C ASP A 112 -28.50 31.45 -24.34
N PHE A 113 -28.78 32.66 -24.81
CA PHE A 113 -28.62 33.04 -26.21
C PHE A 113 -27.72 34.26 -26.31
N LEU A 114 -26.60 34.14 -27.02
CA LEU A 114 -25.58 35.21 -27.07
C LEU A 114 -26.20 36.48 -27.67
N ASN A 115 -26.12 37.58 -26.91
CA ASN A 115 -26.77 38.85 -27.22
C ASN A 115 -28.31 38.79 -27.34
N GLY A 116 -28.96 37.76 -26.80
CA GLY A 116 -30.42 37.57 -26.90
C GLY A 116 -30.89 37.09 -28.27
N ASP A 117 -29.98 36.59 -29.10
CA ASP A 117 -30.25 36.14 -30.46
C ASP A 117 -30.57 34.63 -30.49
N PRO A 118 -31.81 34.22 -30.84
CA PRO A 118 -32.23 32.82 -30.82
C PRO A 118 -31.33 31.86 -31.63
N ASP A 119 -30.59 32.39 -32.61
CA ASP A 119 -29.70 31.61 -33.47
C ASP A 119 -28.36 31.24 -32.80
N TYR A 120 -28.01 31.83 -31.65
CA TYR A 120 -26.71 31.63 -30.97
C TYR A 120 -26.85 31.04 -29.55
N PRO A 121 -27.34 29.81 -29.40
CA PRO A 121 -27.49 29.17 -28.10
C PRO A 121 -26.14 28.82 -27.46
N ILE A 122 -26.09 28.88 -26.13
CA ILE A 122 -25.00 28.42 -25.28
C ILE A 122 -25.56 27.84 -23.97
N VAL A 123 -25.12 26.63 -23.59
CA VAL A 123 -25.49 26.03 -22.31
C VAL A 123 -24.66 26.70 -21.20
N THR A 124 -25.33 27.24 -20.19
CA THR A 124 -24.70 27.98 -19.08
C THR A 124 -24.72 27.22 -17.77
N GLY A 125 -25.60 26.23 -17.62
CA GLY A 125 -25.75 25.46 -16.39
C GLY A 125 -26.63 24.22 -16.53
N ARG A 126 -26.92 23.58 -15.40
CA ARG A 126 -27.75 22.38 -15.25
C ARG A 126 -28.60 22.51 -14.03
N VAL A 127 -29.73 21.83 -14.03
CA VAL A 127 -30.64 21.79 -12.89
C VAL A 127 -31.08 20.35 -12.62
N HIS A 128 -31.37 20.08 -11.35
CA HIS A 128 -32.06 18.88 -10.94
C HIS A 128 -33.57 19.08 -11.08
N ASN A 129 -34.28 17.98 -11.34
CA ASN A 129 -35.75 17.96 -11.41
C ASN A 129 -36.27 16.64 -10.82
N ALA A 130 -37.56 16.36 -10.98
CA ALA A 130 -38.18 15.16 -10.41
C ALA A 130 -37.63 13.84 -11.01
N ASP A 131 -37.14 13.88 -12.25
CA ASP A 131 -36.55 12.72 -12.94
C ASP A 131 -35.03 12.64 -12.69
N GLU A 132 -34.37 13.79 -12.53
CA GLU A 132 -32.92 13.92 -12.28
C GLU A 132 -32.66 14.50 -10.88
N MET A 133 -32.91 13.68 -9.86
CA MET A 133 -32.76 14.05 -8.45
C MET A 133 -31.30 14.39 -8.06
N PRO A 134 -31.09 15.20 -7.01
CA PRO A 134 -29.76 15.51 -6.48
C PRO A 134 -28.91 14.28 -6.12
N ALA A 135 -27.58 14.46 -6.10
CA ALA A 135 -26.61 13.38 -5.83
C ALA A 135 -26.82 12.65 -4.49
N TRP A 136 -27.39 13.33 -3.49
CA TRP A 136 -27.77 12.77 -2.19
C TRP A 136 -29.20 13.14 -1.82
N ALA A 137 -29.81 12.33 -0.95
CA ALA A 137 -31.19 12.47 -0.51
C ALA A 137 -31.40 13.77 0.28
N LEU A 138 -32.01 14.76 -0.37
CA LEU A 138 -32.44 16.01 0.25
C LEU A 138 -33.91 15.93 0.71
N PRO A 139 -34.27 16.61 1.81
CA PRO A 139 -33.46 17.54 2.62
C PRO A 139 -32.61 16.87 3.71
N SER A 140 -32.67 15.54 3.87
CA SER A 140 -32.02 14.81 4.98
C SER A 140 -30.50 14.90 4.99
N GLN A 141 -29.86 15.00 3.82
CA GLN A 141 -28.41 14.96 3.65
C GLN A 141 -27.83 16.33 3.27
N LYS A 142 -28.44 17.42 3.74
CA LYS A 142 -28.08 18.81 3.41
C LYS A 142 -26.66 19.22 3.82
N GLN A 143 -26.05 18.48 4.74
CA GLN A 143 -24.66 18.66 5.18
C GLN A 143 -23.62 18.09 4.21
N LEU A 144 -24.04 17.29 3.22
CA LEU A 144 -23.13 16.67 2.26
C LEU A 144 -22.91 17.61 1.07
N THR A 145 -21.63 17.81 0.74
CA THR A 145 -21.20 18.58 -0.42
C THR A 145 -20.19 17.77 -1.22
N GLY A 146 -20.21 17.84 -2.54
CA GLY A 146 -19.16 17.24 -3.35
C GLY A 146 -19.57 16.85 -4.76
N LEU A 147 -18.82 15.91 -5.33
CA LEU A 147 -18.99 15.42 -6.68
C LEU A 147 -19.34 13.93 -6.63
N ARG A 148 -20.39 13.51 -7.32
CA ARG A 148 -20.75 12.10 -7.52
C ARG A 148 -20.96 11.85 -9.01
N SER A 149 -20.22 10.90 -9.55
CA SER A 149 -20.34 10.43 -10.93
C SER A 149 -21.20 9.17 -11.01
N ARG A 150 -21.59 8.77 -12.22
CA ARG A 150 -22.27 7.49 -12.48
C ARG A 150 -21.53 6.74 -13.57
N GLU A 151 -21.41 5.44 -13.44
CA GLU A 151 -20.89 4.54 -14.47
C GLU A 151 -21.69 4.72 -15.78
N LEU A 152 -21.04 4.52 -16.92
CA LEU A 152 -21.70 4.48 -18.22
C LEU A 152 -22.18 3.04 -18.48
N GLY A 153 -23.46 2.86 -18.79
CA GLY A 153 -24.08 1.56 -18.98
C GLY A 153 -24.23 0.74 -17.69
N GLY A 154 -24.00 1.33 -16.52
CA GLY A 154 -23.97 0.63 -15.23
C GLY A 154 -24.45 1.47 -14.05
N GLY A 155 -24.45 0.86 -12.86
CA GLY A 155 -25.02 1.45 -11.64
C GLY A 155 -24.00 1.99 -10.64
N ARG A 156 -22.69 1.82 -10.89
CA ARG A 156 -21.64 2.22 -9.94
C ARG A 156 -21.36 3.71 -10.01
N SER A 157 -20.64 4.22 -9.02
CA SER A 157 -20.27 5.62 -8.91
C SER A 157 -18.83 5.79 -8.43
N ASN A 158 -18.30 6.99 -8.67
CA ASN A 158 -17.17 7.52 -7.92
C ASN A 158 -17.62 8.82 -7.28
N HIS A 159 -17.17 9.11 -6.06
CA HIS A 159 -17.45 10.38 -5.41
C HIS A 159 -16.29 10.94 -4.61
N LEU A 160 -16.27 12.28 -4.58
CA LEU A 160 -15.59 13.09 -3.58
C LEU A 160 -16.69 13.72 -2.73
N ALA A 161 -16.78 13.36 -1.45
CA ALA A 161 -17.81 13.84 -0.54
C ALA A 161 -17.18 14.49 0.69
N LEU A 162 -17.69 15.66 1.06
CA LEU A 162 -17.40 16.39 2.29
C LEU A 162 -18.68 16.40 3.13
N ASP A 163 -18.57 15.98 4.38
CA ASP A 163 -19.67 15.97 5.34
C ASP A 163 -19.38 16.99 6.43
N ASP A 164 -20.17 18.06 6.47
CA ASP A 164 -20.02 19.17 7.42
C ASP A 164 -20.92 19.01 8.66
N SER A 165 -21.36 17.78 8.95
CA SER A 165 -22.07 17.45 10.20
C SER A 165 -21.28 17.94 11.41
N THR A 166 -21.94 18.70 12.30
CA THR A 166 -21.32 19.23 13.52
C THR A 166 -20.73 18.10 14.37
N GLY A 167 -19.43 18.19 14.66
CA GLY A 167 -18.69 17.17 15.42
C GLY A 167 -18.39 15.88 14.65
N LYS A 168 -18.78 15.76 13.37
CA LYS A 168 -18.56 14.58 12.53
C LYS A 168 -17.99 14.93 11.15
N VAL A 169 -17.12 15.94 11.09
CA VAL A 169 -16.52 16.38 9.84
C VAL A 169 -15.75 15.23 9.18
N GLN A 170 -16.05 14.97 7.91
CA GLN A 170 -15.42 13.91 7.13
C GLN A 170 -15.15 14.36 5.70
N ALA A 171 -14.02 13.90 5.15
CA ALA A 171 -13.75 13.93 3.72
C ALA A 171 -13.60 12.49 3.20
N GLN A 172 -14.19 12.17 2.04
CA GLN A 172 -14.09 10.85 1.43
C GLN A 172 -13.92 10.94 -0.08
N LEU A 173 -12.89 10.26 -0.59
CA LEU A 173 -12.76 9.90 -1.99
C LEU A 173 -13.03 8.41 -2.14
N LYS A 174 -14.00 8.03 -2.96
CA LYS A 174 -14.44 6.64 -3.11
C LYS A 174 -14.77 6.27 -4.55
N SER A 175 -14.46 5.02 -4.89
CA SER A 175 -15.01 4.29 -6.02
C SER A 175 -15.83 3.11 -5.51
N ASP A 176 -17.01 2.88 -6.10
CA ASP A 176 -17.79 1.69 -5.80
C ASP A 176 -17.11 0.41 -6.28
N HIS A 177 -16.16 0.51 -7.23
CA HIS A 177 -15.39 -0.64 -7.66
C HIS A 177 -14.52 -1.15 -6.50
N GLN A 178 -14.80 -2.39 -6.08
CA GLN A 178 -14.14 -3.05 -4.95
C GLN A 178 -14.21 -2.22 -3.65
N SER A 179 -15.23 -1.35 -3.51
CA SER A 179 -15.40 -0.47 -2.36
C SER A 179 -14.09 0.28 -1.99
N SER A 180 -13.36 0.77 -2.99
CA SER A 180 -12.05 1.39 -2.80
C SER A 180 -12.20 2.84 -2.35
N SER A 181 -11.63 3.22 -1.20
CA SER A 181 -11.81 4.56 -0.63
C SER A 181 -10.66 5.04 0.25
N LEU A 182 -10.47 6.36 0.27
CA LEU A 182 -9.75 7.11 1.28
C LEU A 182 -10.74 7.97 2.08
N SER A 183 -10.86 7.72 3.39
CA SER A 183 -11.76 8.47 4.30
C SER A 183 -10.95 9.12 5.43
N LEU A 184 -11.20 10.40 5.70
CA LEU A 184 -10.49 11.21 6.69
C LEU A 184 -11.48 11.87 7.67
N GLY A 185 -11.10 12.02 8.94
CA GLY A 185 -11.91 12.65 9.97
C GLY A 185 -12.83 11.66 10.70
N HIS A 186 -14.10 12.01 10.87
CA HIS A 186 -15.10 11.15 11.54
C HIS A 186 -15.72 10.15 10.56
N VAL A 187 -14.94 9.11 10.21
CA VAL A 187 -15.27 8.10 9.19
C VAL A 187 -16.63 7.45 9.47
N GLY A 188 -17.60 7.74 8.61
CA GLY A 188 -18.91 7.10 8.52
C GLY A 188 -19.15 6.54 7.12
N ARG A 189 -20.15 5.67 7.01
CA ARG A 189 -20.50 5.02 5.75
C ARG A 189 -21.25 6.00 4.83
N LEU A 190 -20.72 6.18 3.62
CA LEU A 190 -21.30 6.95 2.51
C LEU A 190 -21.15 6.15 1.21
N ASP A 191 -22.07 5.21 0.97
CA ASP A 191 -21.96 4.28 -0.16
C ASP A 191 -22.90 4.63 -1.33
N ASP A 192 -23.99 5.32 -1.06
CA ASP A 192 -25.05 5.56 -2.04
C ASP A 192 -25.70 6.94 -1.88
N VAL A 193 -26.74 7.18 -2.66
CA VAL A 193 -27.51 8.43 -2.68
C VAL A 193 -28.26 8.69 -1.37
N THR A 194 -28.43 7.71 -0.47
CA THR A 194 -29.09 7.94 0.81
C THR A 194 -28.24 8.77 1.78
N GLY A 195 -26.94 8.91 1.48
CA GLY A 195 -25.98 9.75 2.20
C GLY A 195 -25.33 9.07 3.41
N ARG A 196 -25.04 9.86 4.46
CA ARG A 196 -24.35 9.37 5.66
C ARG A 196 -25.23 8.37 6.41
N LYS A 197 -24.64 7.22 6.76
CA LYS A 197 -25.25 6.17 7.59
C LYS A 197 -24.54 6.07 8.94
N ASP A 198 -24.21 4.87 9.39
CA ASP A 198 -23.52 4.57 10.63
C ASP A 198 -22.03 4.98 10.63
N ASP A 199 -21.53 5.26 11.83
CA ASP A 199 -20.14 5.62 12.07
C ASP A 199 -19.24 4.37 12.08
N ARG A 200 -18.06 4.47 11.46
CA ARG A 200 -17.09 3.38 11.28
C ARG A 200 -15.76 3.61 12.00
N GLY A 201 -15.45 4.84 12.40
CA GLY A 201 -14.24 5.16 13.16
C GLY A 201 -13.88 6.64 13.11
N GLN A 202 -12.70 6.97 13.64
CA GLN A 202 -12.12 8.31 13.61
C GLN A 202 -10.64 8.22 13.21
N GLY A 203 -10.17 9.14 12.36
CA GLY A 203 -8.78 9.15 11.88
C GLY A 203 -8.72 9.09 10.35
N ALA A 204 -7.93 8.16 9.82
CA ALA A 204 -7.78 7.94 8.38
C ALA A 204 -7.97 6.45 8.05
N GLU A 205 -8.78 6.14 7.05
CA GLU A 205 -8.99 4.80 6.52
C GLU A 205 -8.65 4.78 5.02
N LEU A 206 -7.69 3.95 4.63
CA LEU A 206 -7.49 3.51 3.25
C LEU A 206 -8.00 2.07 3.15
N ARG A 207 -9.03 1.84 2.34
CA ARG A 207 -9.72 0.54 2.21
C ARG A 207 -9.92 0.16 0.76
N THR A 208 -9.85 -1.12 0.46
CA THR A 208 -10.30 -1.74 -0.79
C THR A 208 -10.59 -3.23 -0.56
N ASP A 209 -11.51 -3.81 -1.33
CA ASP A 209 -11.70 -5.27 -1.45
C ASP A 209 -10.75 -5.88 -2.51
N GLY A 210 -9.99 -5.04 -3.22
CA GLY A 210 -8.99 -5.41 -4.22
C GLY A 210 -7.56 -5.42 -3.69
N HIS A 211 -6.62 -5.15 -4.59
CA HIS A 211 -5.20 -5.05 -4.24
C HIS A 211 -4.86 -3.69 -3.63
N GLY A 212 -4.12 -3.69 -2.52
CA GLY A 212 -3.48 -2.50 -1.96
C GLY A 212 -1.97 -2.54 -2.18
N ALA A 213 -1.37 -1.41 -2.56
CA ALA A 213 0.08 -1.27 -2.67
C ALA A 213 0.51 0.11 -2.17
N LEU A 214 1.45 0.15 -1.23
CA LEU A 214 2.15 1.36 -0.80
C LEU A 214 3.61 1.24 -1.26
N ARG A 215 4.05 2.17 -2.10
CA ARG A 215 5.41 2.18 -2.65
C ARG A 215 6.01 3.58 -2.48
N ALA A 216 7.18 3.64 -1.85
CA ALA A 216 7.92 4.88 -1.68
C ALA A 216 9.39 4.64 -2.06
N GLY A 217 9.81 5.20 -3.20
CA GLY A 217 11.15 4.96 -3.77
C GLY A 217 12.30 5.62 -3.02
N GLN A 218 11.99 6.45 -2.03
CA GLN A 218 12.94 7.14 -1.15
C GLN A 218 12.83 6.69 0.30
N GLY A 219 12.15 5.57 0.58
CA GLY A 219 11.92 5.05 1.93
C GLY A 219 10.48 5.24 2.43
N LEU A 220 10.05 4.40 3.36
CA LEU A 220 8.70 4.35 3.92
C LEU A 220 8.76 4.28 5.45
N LEU A 221 8.25 5.31 6.13
CA LEU A 221 8.03 5.31 7.58
C LEU A 221 6.57 4.95 7.87
N LEU A 222 6.36 3.87 8.64
CA LEU A 222 5.06 3.53 9.23
C LEU A 222 5.18 3.65 10.75
N SER A 223 4.54 4.67 11.32
CA SER A 223 4.75 5.04 12.72
C SER A 223 3.46 5.31 13.47
N THR A 224 3.41 4.91 14.74
CA THR A 224 2.40 5.38 15.71
C THR A 224 2.97 6.42 16.67
N GLU A 225 4.14 6.98 16.38
CA GLU A 225 4.70 8.10 17.13
C GLU A 225 3.90 9.37 16.85
N ALA A 226 3.54 10.09 17.89
CA ALA A 226 2.69 11.26 17.75
C ALA A 226 3.45 12.43 17.12
N ARG A 227 2.79 13.11 16.19
CA ARG A 227 3.11 14.46 15.72
C ARG A 227 1.83 15.31 15.78
N PRO A 228 1.41 15.76 16.98
CA PRO A 228 0.14 16.46 17.16
C PRO A 228 0.06 17.68 16.24
N ASN A 229 -1.09 17.89 15.61
CA ASN A 229 -1.30 18.98 14.65
C ASN A 229 -0.27 19.01 13.51
N ALA A 230 0.27 17.85 13.12
CA ALA A 230 1.35 17.72 12.14
C ALA A 230 2.57 18.59 12.46
N GLN A 231 2.88 18.79 13.76
CA GLN A 231 4.11 19.45 14.19
C GLN A 231 5.30 18.53 13.91
N GLY A 232 6.19 18.94 13.01
CA GLY A 232 7.30 18.13 12.51
C GLY A 232 7.16 17.86 11.01
N HIS A 233 8.23 17.41 10.37
CA HIS A 233 8.17 17.00 8.97
C HIS A 233 7.75 15.54 8.85
N ILE A 234 7.32 15.14 7.65
CA ILE A 234 6.72 13.83 7.37
C ILE A 234 7.64 12.62 7.68
N THR A 235 8.96 12.85 7.75
CA THR A 235 9.99 11.84 8.07
C THR A 235 10.61 12.02 9.45
N ASP A 236 10.11 12.92 10.28
CA ASP A 236 10.66 13.16 11.61
C ASP A 236 10.56 11.89 12.47
N MET A 237 11.71 11.36 12.91
CA MET A 237 11.81 10.07 13.60
C MET A 237 13.00 9.99 14.58
N ALA A 238 13.37 11.10 15.22
CA ALA A 238 14.51 11.17 16.14
C ALA A 238 14.50 10.06 17.21
N GLU A 239 13.35 9.79 17.81
CA GLU A 239 13.10 8.73 18.78
C GLU A 239 13.36 7.32 18.21
N THR A 240 13.05 7.11 16.94
CA THR A 240 13.23 5.83 16.25
C THR A 240 14.70 5.59 15.97
N THR A 241 15.42 6.58 15.43
CA THR A 241 16.87 6.47 15.19
C THR A 241 17.65 6.29 16.49
N ALA A 242 17.23 6.92 17.59
CA ALA A 242 17.81 6.71 18.91
C ALA A 242 17.62 5.26 19.40
N ARG A 243 16.40 4.69 19.30
CA ARG A 243 16.13 3.29 19.67
C ARG A 243 16.90 2.30 18.80
N LEU A 244 16.97 2.53 17.48
CA LEU A 244 17.76 1.71 16.58
C LEU A 244 19.26 1.74 16.93
N THR A 245 19.78 2.93 17.27
CA THR A 245 21.18 3.09 17.72
C THR A 245 21.43 2.32 19.01
N GLN A 246 20.56 2.47 20.01
CA GLN A 246 20.66 1.74 21.29
C GLN A 246 20.61 0.21 21.08
N GLY A 247 19.72 -0.26 20.21
CA GLY A 247 19.62 -1.68 19.85
C GLY A 247 20.91 -2.20 19.21
N ARG A 248 21.50 -1.45 18.28
CA ARG A 248 22.79 -1.81 17.67
C ARG A 248 23.92 -1.82 18.70
N ASP A 249 24.01 -0.81 19.56
CA ASP A 249 25.05 -0.73 20.60
C ASP A 249 24.97 -1.93 21.56
N LEU A 250 23.76 -2.34 21.97
CA LEU A 250 23.57 -3.53 22.79
C LEU A 250 24.04 -4.79 22.08
N HIS A 251 23.65 -4.96 20.82
CA HIS A 251 24.04 -6.10 19.98
C HIS A 251 25.57 -6.20 19.86
N GLU A 252 26.22 -5.09 19.56
CA GLU A 252 27.69 -4.99 19.46
C GLU A 252 28.38 -5.33 20.78
N SER A 253 27.89 -4.81 21.91
CA SER A 253 28.48 -5.07 23.23
C SER A 253 28.41 -6.55 23.64
N LEU A 254 27.30 -7.22 23.33
CA LEU A 254 27.12 -8.66 23.58
C LEU A 254 28.01 -9.49 22.65
N GLY A 255 28.14 -9.07 21.38
CA GLY A 255 29.05 -9.67 20.41
C GLY A 255 30.51 -9.61 20.88
N GLN A 256 30.97 -8.43 21.32
CA GLN A 256 32.32 -8.24 21.87
C GLN A 256 32.57 -9.09 23.12
N ALA A 257 31.60 -9.17 24.03
CA ALA A 257 31.71 -10.02 25.22
C ALA A 257 31.81 -11.51 24.85
N ALA A 258 31.06 -11.97 23.85
CA ALA A 258 31.11 -13.34 23.37
C ALA A 258 32.43 -13.66 22.66
N GLN A 259 33.00 -12.72 21.90
CA GLN A 259 34.34 -12.85 21.31
C GLN A 259 35.44 -12.89 22.37
N ALA A 260 35.38 -12.02 23.37
CA ALA A 260 36.31 -12.03 24.50
C ALA A 260 36.26 -13.35 25.30
N ALA A 261 35.08 -13.99 25.35
CA ALA A 261 34.88 -15.31 25.92
C ALA A 261 35.25 -16.47 24.97
N GLN A 262 35.79 -16.17 23.77
CA GLN A 262 36.11 -17.13 22.70
C GLN A 262 34.91 -17.99 22.25
N ALA A 263 33.68 -17.52 22.52
CA ALA A 263 32.46 -18.19 22.11
C ALA A 263 32.07 -17.82 20.67
N HIS A 264 32.40 -16.61 20.24
CA HIS A 264 32.24 -16.11 18.88
C HIS A 264 33.61 -15.81 18.26
N GLU A 265 33.68 -15.83 16.93
CA GLU A 265 34.86 -15.46 16.14
C GLU A 265 34.69 -14.07 15.53
N ALA A 266 35.79 -13.53 14.97
CA ALA A 266 35.73 -12.32 14.16
C ALA A 266 35.00 -12.61 12.84
N GLY A 267 34.12 -11.70 12.41
CA GLY A 267 33.20 -11.92 11.28
C GLY A 267 31.83 -12.47 11.69
N ASP A 268 31.60 -12.81 12.96
CA ASP A 268 30.29 -13.22 13.45
C ASP A 268 29.40 -11.99 13.72
N GLN A 269 29.28 -11.59 14.98
CA GLN A 269 28.38 -10.51 15.41
C GLN A 269 28.93 -9.12 15.08
N ASP A 270 30.24 -8.96 14.87
CA ASP A 270 30.84 -7.69 14.51
C ASP A 270 30.54 -7.27 13.05
N GLU A 271 30.38 -8.23 12.13
CA GLU A 271 29.89 -7.94 10.78
C GLU A 271 28.42 -7.51 10.80
N VAL A 272 27.58 -8.24 11.55
CA VAL A 272 26.17 -7.88 11.77
C VAL A 272 26.04 -6.49 12.38
N ALA A 273 26.80 -6.18 13.44
CA ALA A 273 26.77 -4.87 14.09
C ALA A 273 27.20 -3.73 13.14
N ARG A 274 28.19 -3.95 12.27
CA ARG A 274 28.60 -2.98 11.24
C ARG A 274 27.49 -2.76 10.21
N ALA A 275 26.85 -3.81 9.72
CA ALA A 275 25.73 -3.71 8.78
C ALA A 275 24.54 -2.94 9.39
N LEU A 276 24.17 -3.26 10.64
CA LEU A 276 23.12 -2.53 11.37
C LEU A 276 23.47 -1.05 11.59
N LYS A 277 24.74 -0.75 11.86
CA LYS A 277 25.20 0.65 11.98
C LYS A 277 25.01 1.41 10.66
N ALA A 278 25.43 0.83 9.54
CA ALA A 278 25.25 1.43 8.22
C ALA A 278 23.77 1.68 7.89
N GLN A 279 22.89 0.70 8.17
CA GLN A 279 21.44 0.87 8.00
C GLN A 279 20.88 1.99 8.87
N ASN A 280 21.27 2.06 10.16
CA ASN A 280 20.83 3.14 11.04
C ASN A 280 21.30 4.52 10.56
N ASP A 281 22.55 4.61 10.08
CA ASP A 281 23.14 5.84 9.56
C ASP A 281 22.42 6.27 8.26
N ALA A 282 22.02 5.33 7.38
CA ALA A 282 21.24 5.62 6.17
C ALA A 282 19.77 6.00 6.46
N ILE A 283 19.13 5.39 7.46
CA ILE A 283 17.78 5.77 7.92
C ILE A 283 17.79 7.18 8.52
N LYS A 284 18.74 7.46 9.41
CA LYS A 284 18.92 8.79 10.00
C LYS A 284 19.30 9.83 8.93
N GLY A 285 20.13 9.38 8.00
CA GLY A 285 20.75 10.16 6.95
C GLY A 285 21.54 11.38 7.45
N SER A 286 22.00 12.18 6.49
CA SER A 286 22.82 13.35 6.73
C SER A 286 22.49 14.45 5.74
N GLY A 287 22.60 15.71 6.17
CA GLY A 287 22.33 16.87 5.33
C GLY A 287 20.89 17.36 5.49
N GLY A 288 20.29 17.79 4.39
CA GLY A 288 18.98 18.44 4.36
C GLY A 288 19.06 19.97 4.31
N ASP A 289 17.95 20.56 3.92
CA ASP A 289 17.74 22.00 3.88
C ASP A 289 16.28 22.28 4.27
N LYS A 290 16.09 22.57 5.56
CA LYS A 290 14.77 22.81 6.13
C LYS A 290 14.09 24.03 5.50
N ALA A 291 14.84 25.00 4.99
CA ALA A 291 14.27 26.17 4.33
C ALA A 291 13.61 25.80 2.98
N HIS A 292 14.06 24.71 2.35
CA HIS A 292 13.51 24.18 1.10
C HIS A 292 12.71 22.89 1.28
N GLY A 293 12.41 22.49 2.52
CA GLY A 293 11.62 21.28 2.81
C GLY A 293 12.35 19.96 2.55
N LEU A 294 13.69 19.97 2.53
CA LEU A 294 14.52 18.78 2.40
C LEU A 294 14.98 18.33 3.79
N PHE A 295 14.72 17.07 4.14
CA PHE A 295 15.04 16.50 5.44
C PHE A 295 16.06 15.37 5.30
N PRO A 296 16.90 15.11 6.32
CA PRO A 296 18.04 14.20 6.19
C PRO A 296 17.67 12.73 6.06
N GLU A 297 16.50 12.30 6.53
CA GLU A 297 16.17 10.88 6.69
C GLU A 297 16.03 10.13 5.35
N PHE A 298 16.31 8.82 5.40
CA PHE A 298 16.26 7.90 4.26
C PHE A 298 17.17 8.27 3.08
N GLN A 299 18.49 8.10 3.26
CA GLN A 299 19.43 8.12 2.14
C GLN A 299 19.32 6.88 1.24
N GLU A 300 18.75 5.81 1.77
CA GLU A 300 18.40 4.57 1.06
C GLU A 300 16.92 4.22 1.31
N PRO A 301 16.26 3.46 0.42
CA PRO A 301 14.83 3.19 0.49
C PRO A 301 14.46 2.13 1.54
N HIS A 302 14.66 2.45 2.82
CA HIS A 302 14.29 1.59 3.94
C HIS A 302 12.78 1.59 4.22
N LEU A 303 12.25 0.45 4.67
CA LEU A 303 10.96 0.39 5.36
C LEU A 303 11.21 0.39 6.86
N THR A 304 10.75 1.44 7.55
CA THR A 304 10.92 1.61 9.00
C THR A 304 9.57 1.51 9.70
N LEU A 305 9.43 0.56 10.62
CA LEU A 305 8.27 0.41 11.50
C LEU A 305 8.59 0.96 12.88
N ALA A 306 7.78 1.88 13.39
CA ALA A 306 8.03 2.54 14.67
C ALA A 306 6.76 2.61 15.55
N SER A 307 6.92 2.30 16.83
CA SER A 307 5.86 2.48 17.83
C SER A 307 6.48 2.70 19.21
N PRO A 308 5.94 3.63 20.03
CA PRO A 308 6.37 3.79 21.41
C PRO A 308 5.87 2.67 22.34
N ALA A 309 4.86 1.91 21.92
CA ALA A 309 4.18 0.92 22.78
C ALA A 309 4.49 -0.53 22.39
N GLY A 310 4.57 -0.84 21.10
CA GLY A 310 4.86 -2.19 20.63
C GLY A 310 4.56 -2.40 19.16
N ILE A 311 5.08 -3.49 18.60
CA ILE A 311 4.85 -3.90 17.22
C ILE A 311 4.44 -5.37 17.24
N GLN A 312 3.31 -5.70 16.60
CA GLN A 312 2.77 -7.05 16.55
C GLN A 312 2.59 -7.49 15.10
N ALA A 313 3.01 -8.72 14.80
CA ALA A 313 2.75 -9.39 13.54
C ALA A 313 2.03 -10.71 13.84
N THR A 314 0.89 -10.94 13.17
CA THR A 314 0.05 -12.13 13.39
C THR A 314 -0.55 -12.60 12.07
N THR A 315 -0.74 -13.92 11.96
CA THR A 315 -1.40 -14.58 10.84
C THR A 315 -1.96 -15.92 11.30
N ALA A 316 -3.01 -16.41 10.65
CA ALA A 316 -3.50 -17.77 10.85
C ALA A 316 -2.62 -18.81 10.12
N GLY A 317 -1.81 -18.38 9.16
CA GLY A 317 -0.88 -19.21 8.41
C GLY A 317 0.56 -19.11 8.91
N SER A 318 1.51 -19.19 7.98
CA SER A 318 2.95 -19.07 8.28
C SER A 318 3.43 -17.62 8.21
N THR A 319 4.36 -17.26 9.11
CA THR A 319 5.18 -16.04 9.00
C THR A 319 6.55 -16.41 8.43
N HIS A 320 7.04 -15.66 7.44
CA HIS A 320 8.34 -15.87 6.81
C HIS A 320 9.15 -14.57 6.84
N LEU A 321 10.36 -14.62 7.39
CA LEU A 321 11.30 -13.50 7.47
C LEU A 321 12.58 -13.91 6.74
N VAL A 322 12.96 -13.17 5.70
CA VAL A 322 14.14 -13.46 4.88
C VAL A 322 14.97 -12.19 4.75
N SER A 323 16.26 -12.32 5.01
CA SER A 323 17.27 -11.32 4.67
C SER A 323 18.20 -11.89 3.62
N GLY A 324 18.63 -11.08 2.65
CA GLY A 324 19.73 -11.43 1.73
C GLY A 324 21.09 -11.43 2.42
N GLU A 325 21.20 -10.70 3.52
CA GLU A 325 22.39 -10.62 4.39
C GLU A 325 22.04 -11.15 5.79
N HIS A 326 21.88 -10.28 6.78
CA HIS A 326 21.71 -10.67 8.18
C HIS A 326 20.26 -10.50 8.66
N THR A 327 19.80 -11.42 9.52
CA THR A 327 18.60 -11.26 10.34
C THR A 327 19.02 -11.11 11.80
N ALA A 328 18.94 -9.90 12.34
CA ALA A 328 19.30 -9.61 13.74
C ALA A 328 18.05 -9.44 14.62
N LEU A 329 18.01 -10.14 15.75
CA LEU A 329 16.98 -10.00 16.77
C LEU A 329 17.60 -9.50 18.07
N THR A 330 17.39 -8.23 18.40
CA THR A 330 17.95 -7.61 19.61
C THR A 330 16.85 -7.22 20.58
N SER A 331 17.00 -7.63 21.85
CA SER A 331 16.07 -7.29 22.93
C SER A 331 16.83 -6.67 24.09
N GLY A 332 16.35 -5.53 24.61
CA GLY A 332 16.89 -4.91 25.83
C GLY A 332 16.63 -5.71 27.11
N ALA A 333 15.69 -6.65 27.06
CA ALA A 333 15.34 -7.57 28.15
C ALA A 333 15.49 -9.03 27.68
N HIS A 334 14.39 -9.79 27.62
CA HIS A 334 14.42 -11.19 27.18
C HIS A 334 14.05 -11.32 25.70
N THR A 335 14.84 -12.10 24.95
CA THR A 335 14.38 -12.71 23.69
C THR A 335 13.74 -14.04 24.03
N SER A 336 12.42 -14.15 23.87
CA SER A 336 11.67 -15.39 24.16
C SER A 336 11.20 -16.04 22.86
N VAL A 337 11.52 -17.33 22.70
CA VAL A 337 11.11 -18.14 21.55
C VAL A 337 10.35 -19.36 22.08
N ALA A 338 9.12 -19.53 21.61
CA ALA A 338 8.27 -20.68 21.94
C ALA A 338 7.73 -21.30 20.65
N ALA A 339 7.82 -22.62 20.55
CA ALA A 339 7.29 -23.39 19.42
C ALA A 339 6.30 -24.44 19.94
N GLY A 340 5.13 -24.54 19.31
CA GLY A 340 4.11 -25.54 19.68
C GLY A 340 4.52 -26.98 19.36
N ASN A 341 5.44 -27.15 18.41
CA ASN A 341 5.96 -28.45 17.99
C ASN A 341 7.48 -28.52 18.23
N SER A 342 8.29 -28.17 17.21
CA SER A 342 9.75 -28.27 17.27
C SER A 342 10.40 -26.90 17.11
N PHE A 343 11.49 -26.67 17.84
CA PHE A 343 12.42 -25.58 17.57
C PHE A 343 13.57 -26.14 16.74
N LEU A 344 13.63 -25.76 15.46
CA LEU A 344 14.60 -26.28 14.49
C LEU A 344 15.59 -25.18 14.13
N VAL A 345 16.88 -25.48 14.25
CA VAL A 345 17.97 -24.58 13.89
C VAL A 345 18.90 -25.31 12.94
N SER A 346 19.20 -24.69 11.80
CA SER A 346 20.13 -25.21 10.81
C SER A 346 20.99 -24.05 10.31
N ALA A 347 22.31 -24.21 10.37
CA ALA A 347 23.27 -23.22 9.93
C ALA A 347 24.29 -23.88 9.00
N LYS A 348 24.70 -23.17 7.95
CA LYS A 348 25.70 -23.67 6.99
C LYS A 348 27.09 -23.78 7.62
N GLU A 349 27.47 -22.76 8.38
CA GLU A 349 28.82 -22.64 8.96
C GLU A 349 28.84 -23.07 10.43
N ALA A 350 28.14 -22.34 11.32
CA ALA A 350 28.22 -22.58 12.75
C ALA A 350 26.93 -22.23 13.50
N VAL A 351 26.70 -22.93 14.62
CA VAL A 351 25.76 -22.51 15.68
C VAL A 351 26.58 -22.20 16.92
N ARG A 352 26.57 -20.93 17.35
CA ARG A 352 27.33 -20.45 18.51
C ARG A 352 26.37 -19.87 19.55
N LEU A 353 26.53 -20.32 20.81
CA LEU A 353 25.69 -19.92 21.93
C LEU A 353 26.59 -19.46 23.08
N SER A 354 26.30 -18.28 23.63
CA SER A 354 27.04 -17.72 24.76
C SER A 354 26.10 -17.15 25.80
N ALA A 355 26.41 -17.38 27.07
CA ALA A 355 25.71 -16.78 28.21
C ALA A 355 26.73 -16.15 29.15
N ALA A 356 26.71 -14.81 29.25
CA ALA A 356 27.75 -14.07 29.96
C ALA A 356 27.67 -14.16 31.50
N LYS A 357 26.48 -14.43 32.07
CA LYS A 357 26.26 -14.35 33.53
C LYS A 357 25.65 -15.61 34.15
N ALA A 358 24.50 -16.06 33.65
CA ALA A 358 23.71 -17.11 34.29
C ALA A 358 23.94 -18.53 33.72
N GLY A 359 24.88 -18.68 32.78
CA GLY A 359 25.19 -19.96 32.15
C GLY A 359 24.11 -20.46 31.17
N ILE A 360 24.30 -21.69 30.68
CA ILE A 360 23.41 -22.36 29.73
C ILE A 360 22.80 -23.58 30.41
N ARG A 361 21.48 -23.77 30.23
CA ARG A 361 20.75 -24.97 30.65
C ARG A 361 20.10 -25.63 29.44
N VAL A 362 20.44 -26.89 29.20
CA VAL A 362 19.80 -27.73 28.18
C VAL A 362 19.14 -28.90 28.89
N THR A 363 17.87 -29.14 28.64
CA THR A 363 17.09 -30.17 29.34
C THR A 363 16.05 -30.77 28.40
N ALA A 364 16.04 -32.09 28.29
CA ALA A 364 14.97 -32.85 27.66
C ALA A 364 14.12 -33.49 28.75
N ALA A 365 12.82 -33.20 28.77
CA ALA A 365 11.94 -33.61 29.87
C ALA A 365 11.50 -35.07 29.80
N LYS A 366 11.46 -35.65 28.60
CA LYS A 366 10.93 -37.01 28.35
C LYS A 366 11.87 -37.91 27.57
N ALA A 367 12.60 -37.35 26.60
CA ALA A 367 13.47 -38.09 25.69
C ALA A 367 14.94 -37.71 25.93
N ASP A 368 15.83 -38.29 25.13
CA ASP A 368 17.27 -38.17 25.28
C ASP A 368 17.82 -36.81 24.82
N ILE A 369 19.04 -36.51 25.24
CA ILE A 369 19.86 -35.42 24.70
C ILE A 369 21.02 -36.07 23.94
N ASP A 370 21.04 -35.91 22.62
CA ASP A 370 22.12 -36.38 21.76
C ASP A 370 23.08 -35.24 21.40
N ILE A 371 24.37 -35.41 21.71
CA ILE A 371 25.44 -34.49 21.31
C ILE A 371 26.45 -35.29 20.50
N THR A 372 26.55 -34.98 19.19
CA THR A 372 27.37 -35.75 18.26
C THR A 372 28.24 -34.83 17.41
N ALA A 373 29.53 -35.15 17.32
CA ALA A 373 30.44 -34.59 16.32
C ALA A 373 30.77 -35.70 15.31
N MET A 374 30.21 -35.61 14.10
CA MET A 374 30.24 -36.72 13.14
C MET A 374 31.61 -36.94 12.47
N LYS A 375 32.39 -35.86 12.32
CA LYS A 375 33.71 -35.87 11.65
C LYS A 375 34.83 -35.33 12.53
N ALA A 376 34.50 -34.82 13.72
CA ALA A 376 35.40 -34.05 14.56
C ALA A 376 35.19 -34.38 16.04
N SER A 377 35.82 -33.61 16.92
CA SER A 377 35.85 -33.87 18.36
C SER A 377 34.72 -33.17 19.10
N ILE A 378 34.32 -33.75 20.23
CA ILE A 378 33.53 -33.08 21.27
C ILE A 378 34.50 -32.59 22.36
N HIS A 379 34.51 -31.30 22.64
CA HIS A 379 35.31 -30.71 23.72
C HIS A 379 34.40 -30.32 24.90
N ALA A 380 34.56 -30.98 26.05
CA ALA A 380 33.84 -30.67 27.28
C ALA A 380 34.83 -30.17 28.35
N LEU A 381 34.87 -28.87 28.59
CA LEU A 381 35.80 -28.21 29.50
C LEU A 381 35.04 -27.51 30.62
N ALA A 382 35.50 -27.68 31.87
CA ALA A 382 35.00 -26.95 33.02
C ALA A 382 36.15 -26.57 33.95
N LYS A 383 36.13 -25.33 34.47
CA LYS A 383 37.18 -24.82 35.37
C LYS A 383 37.15 -25.48 36.76
N LEU A 384 35.96 -25.84 37.25
CA LEU A 384 35.77 -26.32 38.62
C LEU A 384 35.55 -27.84 38.65
N ASN A 385 34.45 -28.33 38.07
CA ASN A 385 34.10 -29.73 38.10
C ASN A 385 33.37 -30.17 36.83
N ILE A 386 33.54 -31.44 36.47
CA ILE A 386 32.71 -32.16 35.52
C ILE A 386 32.05 -33.30 36.29
N LYS A 387 30.72 -33.36 36.29
CA LYS A 387 29.94 -34.37 37.01
C LYS A 387 29.12 -35.18 36.03
N MET A 388 29.27 -36.51 36.05
CA MET A 388 28.45 -37.44 35.27
C MET A 388 27.78 -38.41 36.25
N GLU A 389 26.44 -38.45 36.23
CA GLU A 389 25.65 -39.30 37.12
C GLU A 389 24.57 -40.03 36.31
N ALA A 390 24.55 -41.35 36.40
CA ALA A 390 23.58 -42.20 35.75
C ALA A 390 23.56 -43.58 36.43
N ASN A 391 22.51 -44.37 36.19
CA ASN A 391 22.50 -45.79 36.55
C ASN A 391 23.63 -46.57 35.86
N ARG A 392 24.09 -46.11 34.69
CA ARG A 392 25.23 -46.65 33.94
C ARG A 392 25.94 -45.54 33.18
N ILE A 393 27.27 -45.50 33.27
CA ILE A 393 28.13 -44.69 32.42
C ILE A 393 28.92 -45.65 31.52
N THR A 394 28.92 -45.43 30.21
CA THR A 394 29.66 -46.24 29.24
C THR A 394 30.62 -45.33 28.49
N ILE A 395 31.92 -45.62 28.62
CA ILE A 395 33.00 -44.93 27.91
C ILE A 395 33.60 -45.98 26.97
N THR A 396 33.59 -45.69 25.68
CA THR A 396 34.10 -46.61 24.65
C THR A 396 34.92 -45.80 23.66
N ALA A 397 36.10 -46.31 23.33
CA ALA A 397 36.95 -45.77 22.29
C ALA A 397 37.46 -46.91 21.41
N ARG A 398 37.67 -46.62 20.12
CA ARG A 398 38.20 -47.61 19.18
C ARG A 398 39.67 -47.90 19.43
N ASP A 399 40.44 -46.85 19.69
CA ASP A 399 41.90 -46.93 19.78
C ASP A 399 42.37 -46.95 21.24
N GLU A 400 41.92 -45.98 22.05
CA GLU A 400 42.38 -45.85 23.44
C GLU A 400 41.37 -45.10 24.34
N VAL A 401 41.20 -45.58 25.58
CA VAL A 401 40.60 -44.81 26.68
C VAL A 401 41.69 -44.42 27.69
N LEU A 402 41.88 -43.13 27.94
CA LEU A 402 42.80 -42.61 28.94
C LEU A 402 42.02 -41.82 30.01
N ILE A 403 42.14 -42.24 31.26
CA ILE A 403 41.64 -41.49 32.43
C ILE A 403 42.86 -41.04 33.23
N ASN A 404 43.05 -39.73 33.36
CA ASN A 404 44.21 -39.14 34.03
C ASN A 404 43.78 -38.04 35.00
N GLY A 405 44.37 -38.03 36.20
CA GLY A 405 44.22 -36.96 37.19
C GLY A 405 45.41 -36.92 38.15
N GLY A 406 45.95 -35.71 38.40
CA GLY A 406 47.00 -35.50 39.40
C GLY A 406 48.25 -36.35 39.19
N SER A 407 48.68 -36.56 37.93
CA SER A 407 49.79 -37.44 37.49
C SER A 407 49.58 -38.95 37.68
N SER A 408 48.40 -39.38 38.13
CA SER A 408 47.99 -40.80 38.12
C SER A 408 47.05 -41.06 36.95
N TYR A 409 47.11 -42.26 36.37
CA TYR A 409 46.28 -42.59 35.21
C TYR A 409 45.96 -44.08 35.09
N THR A 410 44.94 -44.39 34.28
CA THR A 410 44.72 -45.71 33.69
C THR A 410 44.46 -45.56 32.20
N ARG A 411 45.08 -46.41 31.40
CA ARG A 411 45.07 -46.39 29.93
C ARG A 411 44.66 -47.75 29.42
N TRP A 412 43.66 -47.81 28.55
CA TRP A 412 43.11 -49.05 28.00
C TRP A 412 43.20 -49.02 26.47
N SER A 413 43.96 -49.93 25.88
CA SER A 413 44.12 -50.08 24.43
C SER A 413 44.13 -51.55 24.00
N ALA A 414 44.31 -51.81 22.70
CA ALA A 414 44.48 -53.16 22.17
C ALA A 414 45.74 -53.87 22.72
N ASP A 415 46.75 -53.12 23.15
CA ASP A 415 48.01 -53.66 23.68
C ASP A 415 47.90 -54.10 25.15
N GLY A 416 46.91 -53.58 25.89
CA GLY A 416 46.67 -53.95 27.28
C GLY A 416 46.05 -52.84 28.14
N ILE A 417 46.06 -53.10 29.46
CA ILE A 417 45.65 -52.15 30.49
C ILE A 417 46.89 -51.71 31.27
N GLU A 418 47.18 -50.41 31.25
CA GLU A 418 48.30 -49.81 31.97
C GLU A 418 47.77 -48.86 33.05
N SER A 419 48.25 -49.00 34.29
CA SER A 419 47.89 -48.10 35.38
C SER A 419 49.17 -47.61 36.06
N GLY A 420 49.30 -46.28 36.18
CA GLY A 420 50.51 -45.63 36.68
C GLY A 420 50.21 -44.58 37.73
N THR A 421 51.06 -44.49 38.75
CA THR A 421 51.02 -43.43 39.77
C THR A 421 52.41 -43.22 40.36
N ASN A 422 52.77 -41.97 40.67
CA ASN A 422 53.97 -41.64 41.45
C ASN A 422 53.75 -41.82 42.96
N GLY A 423 52.50 -42.03 43.38
CA GLY A 423 52.12 -42.25 44.77
C GLY A 423 52.00 -43.73 45.14
N VAL A 424 51.31 -43.99 46.25
CA VAL A 424 50.99 -45.36 46.66
C VAL A 424 49.79 -45.86 45.87
N TRP A 425 49.95 -46.97 45.15
CA TRP A 425 48.82 -47.70 44.58
C TRP A 425 48.20 -48.62 45.63
N ARG A 426 46.96 -48.34 46.06
CA ARG A 426 46.19 -49.17 47.00
C ARG A 426 44.95 -49.73 46.31
N ALA A 427 44.82 -51.05 46.29
CA ALA A 427 43.63 -51.74 45.80
C ALA A 427 42.96 -52.49 46.96
N HIS A 428 41.67 -52.21 47.19
CA HIS A 428 40.87 -52.87 48.23
C HIS A 428 39.86 -53.81 47.56
N ALA A 429 40.01 -55.11 47.76
CA ALA A 429 39.07 -56.11 47.28
C ALA A 429 38.95 -57.29 48.26
N ALA A 430 37.79 -57.94 48.29
CA ALA A 430 37.61 -59.21 49.01
C ALA A 430 38.36 -60.38 48.34
N SER A 431 38.66 -60.27 47.04
CA SER A 431 39.42 -61.25 46.26
C SER A 431 40.14 -60.59 45.08
N HIS A 432 41.33 -61.07 44.76
CA HIS A 432 42.06 -60.76 43.53
C HIS A 432 42.28 -62.05 42.73
N SER A 433 41.44 -62.29 41.72
CA SER A 433 41.50 -63.49 40.87
C SER A 433 42.16 -63.15 39.54
N MET A 434 43.20 -63.90 39.17
CA MET A 434 43.94 -63.74 37.90
C MET A 434 43.54 -64.85 36.92
N VAL A 435 42.31 -64.80 36.43
CA VAL A 435 41.80 -65.72 35.39
C VAL A 435 42.21 -65.25 33.98
N GLY A 436 42.22 -66.17 33.02
CA GLY A 436 42.63 -65.90 31.63
C GLY A 436 41.86 -64.75 30.94
N PRO A 437 42.36 -64.27 29.79
CA PRO A 437 41.85 -63.07 29.14
C PRO A 437 40.40 -63.21 28.67
N LYS A 438 39.65 -62.10 28.71
CA LYS A 438 38.28 -61.97 28.19
C LYS A 438 38.18 -60.63 27.45
N SER A 439 37.50 -60.62 26.30
CA SER A 439 37.33 -59.42 25.47
C SER A 439 35.87 -59.01 25.33
N LEU A 440 35.64 -57.70 25.11
CA LEU A 440 34.36 -57.13 24.72
C LEU A 440 34.59 -56.30 23.45
N PRO A 441 33.97 -56.65 22.31
CA PRO A 441 34.15 -55.89 21.07
C PRO A 441 33.61 -54.46 21.18
N THR A 442 34.30 -53.49 20.58
CA THR A 442 33.79 -52.12 20.40
C THR A 442 32.86 -52.05 19.19
N SER A 443 31.81 -51.22 19.26
CA SER A 443 30.88 -51.05 18.13
C SER A 443 31.53 -50.30 16.97
N LYS A 444 31.10 -50.58 15.73
CA LYS A 444 31.37 -49.67 14.60
C LYS A 444 30.74 -48.31 14.95
N GLY A 445 31.53 -47.24 14.86
CA GLY A 445 31.13 -45.89 15.28
C GLY A 445 29.88 -45.37 14.56
N TYR A 446 29.41 -44.19 14.97
CA TYR A 446 28.24 -43.56 14.38
C TYR A 446 28.51 -43.11 12.93
N GLU A 447 27.89 -43.76 11.94
CA GLU A 447 27.96 -43.42 10.51
C GLU A 447 26.62 -42.84 10.03
N ALA A 448 26.33 -41.57 10.32
CA ALA A 448 25.29 -40.85 9.60
C ALA A 448 25.91 -40.06 8.43
N LYS A 449 25.17 -39.90 7.33
CA LYS A 449 25.57 -39.06 6.20
C LYS A 449 24.98 -37.67 6.37
N CYS A 450 25.81 -36.64 6.36
CA CYS A 450 25.40 -35.25 6.25
C CYS A 450 26.08 -34.67 5.00
N ASP A 451 25.39 -34.77 3.86
CA ASP A 451 25.82 -34.20 2.59
C ASP A 451 24.93 -32.99 2.31
N LEU A 452 25.47 -31.79 2.50
CA LEU A 452 24.80 -30.55 2.06
C LEU A 452 24.78 -30.55 0.53
N GLN A 453 23.59 -30.53 -0.06
CA GLN A 453 23.46 -30.26 -1.49
C GLN A 453 23.70 -28.77 -1.72
N ASP A 454 24.86 -28.40 -2.25
CA ASP A 454 25.08 -27.05 -2.77
C ASP A 454 24.19 -26.86 -4.01
N SER A 455 22.97 -26.38 -3.81
CA SER A 455 22.18 -25.84 -4.91
C SER A 455 22.78 -24.50 -5.31
N GLY A 456 23.63 -24.50 -6.34
CA GLY A 456 24.15 -23.28 -6.96
C GLY A 456 22.99 -22.41 -7.46
N ALA A 457 22.61 -21.40 -6.69
CA ALA A 457 21.76 -20.31 -7.16
C ALA A 457 22.64 -19.40 -8.03
N ALA A 458 22.72 -19.76 -9.31
CA ALA A 458 23.31 -18.92 -10.35
C ALA A 458 22.57 -17.58 -10.42
N GLY A 459 23.34 -16.49 -10.30
CA GLY A 459 22.90 -15.16 -10.66
C GLY A 459 22.52 -15.09 -12.14
N GLY A 460 21.51 -14.27 -12.44
CA GLY A 460 21.08 -14.04 -13.82
C GLY A 460 19.68 -13.44 -13.92
N ALA A 461 19.48 -12.25 -13.39
CA ALA A 461 18.37 -11.41 -13.82
C ALA A 461 18.94 -10.13 -14.44
N SER A 462 19.38 -10.24 -15.69
CA SER A 462 19.49 -9.09 -16.58
C SER A 462 18.07 -8.66 -16.97
N ALA A 463 17.58 -7.56 -16.41
CA ALA A 463 16.42 -6.88 -16.95
C ALA A 463 16.88 -5.96 -18.08
N SER A 464 16.66 -6.38 -19.31
CA SER A 464 16.75 -5.54 -20.51
C SER A 464 15.44 -4.80 -20.73
N ARG A 465 15.53 -3.46 -20.79
CA ARG A 465 14.63 -2.43 -21.35
C ARG A 465 13.17 -2.40 -20.96
#